data_AF-A0A7V4EN14-F1
#
_entry.id   AF-A0A7V4EN14-F1
#
_cell.length_a   1.000
_cell.length_b   1.000
_cell.length_c   1.000
_cell.angle_alpha   90.00
_cell.angle_beta   90.00
_cell.angle_gamma   90.00
#
_symmetry.space_group_name_H-M   'P 1'
#
loop_
_entity.id
_entity.type
_entity.pdbx_description
1 polymer ?
#
loop_
_entity_poly.entity_id
_entity_poly.type
_entity_poly.pdbx_seq_one_letter_code
_entity_poly.pdbx_strand_id
1 'polypeptide(L)'
;MRGAGLILFYSGSRLLHAVHTRKGPGVPVQFFGPQRLNELAAQNDADWVVCLERNALKRLAAAAQSGIDFADPFTAQGQTLLRALGAELGAGIHVWPDPAPALNQIKSGIPAIIRKLSYKKLILAAFVFDDHGGLWASLILEFIDNEIVFISTSDLLEPLDLTGKSMEQRVALLLGRCAERRGPAHLGLFCDRHAFMHIVRHPSPAQALAQCVRNGWVTLGPCPWRIRLAIRLLPRILRNKTKR
;
A
#
# COMPACT_ATOMS: atom_id res chain seq x y z
N MET A 1 12.76 2.94 0.00
CA MET A 1 13.74 3.66 0.86
C MET A 1 15.09 3.62 0.16
N ARG A 2 15.76 4.75 -0.08
CA ARG A 2 17.06 4.83 -0.79
C ARG A 2 18.21 5.39 0.07
N GLY A 3 18.10 5.29 1.40
CA GLY A 3 19.12 5.76 2.36
C GLY A 3 19.88 4.63 3.07
N ALA A 4 21.10 4.90 3.52
CA ALA A 4 21.87 4.06 4.43
C ALA A 4 21.12 3.89 5.76
N GLY A 5 21.22 2.72 6.37
CA GLY A 5 20.44 2.38 7.56
C GLY A 5 21.22 1.60 8.58
N LEU A 6 20.84 1.77 9.84
CA LEU A 6 21.42 1.05 10.96
C LEU A 6 20.32 0.29 11.72
N ILE A 7 20.49 -1.03 11.86
CA ILE A 7 19.61 -1.89 12.63
C ILE A 7 20.37 -2.36 13.87
N LEU A 8 19.84 -2.06 15.03
CA LEU A 8 20.44 -2.37 16.33
C LEU A 8 19.55 -3.35 17.09
N PHE A 9 20.13 -4.39 17.65
CA PHE A 9 19.48 -5.31 18.58
C PHE A 9 20.09 -5.11 19.96
N TYR A 10 19.26 -4.91 20.97
CA TYR A 10 19.73 -4.60 22.32
C TYR A 10 18.95 -5.35 23.40
N SER A 11 19.51 -5.38 24.61
CA SER A 11 18.82 -5.88 25.82
C SER A 11 19.29 -5.08 27.02
N GLY A 12 18.36 -4.40 27.69
CA GLY A 12 18.70 -3.43 28.74
C GLY A 12 19.57 -2.30 28.19
N SER A 13 20.74 -2.09 28.77
CA SER A 13 21.74 -1.11 28.30
C SER A 13 22.75 -1.69 27.29
N ARG A 14 22.68 -2.99 26.98
CA ARG A 14 23.69 -3.69 26.18
C ARG A 14 23.26 -3.82 24.73
N LEU A 15 24.14 -3.41 23.81
CA LEU A 15 24.04 -3.76 22.40
C LEU A 15 24.42 -5.23 22.20
N LEU A 16 23.53 -5.98 21.55
CA LEU A 16 23.74 -7.38 21.19
C LEU A 16 24.31 -7.51 19.78
N HIS A 17 23.74 -6.75 18.84
CA HIS A 17 24.15 -6.81 17.45
C HIS A 17 23.82 -5.50 16.74
N ALA A 18 24.63 -5.14 15.75
CA ALA A 18 24.42 -3.98 14.90
C ALA A 18 24.68 -4.36 13.44
N VAL A 19 23.80 -3.92 12.55
CA VAL A 19 23.90 -4.14 11.12
C VAL A 19 23.71 -2.81 10.41
N HIS A 20 24.72 -2.40 9.66
CA HIS A 20 24.61 -1.23 8.79
C HIS A 20 24.36 -1.71 7.35
N THR A 21 23.31 -1.22 6.70
CA THR A 21 22.87 -1.72 5.38
C THR A 21 23.93 -1.60 4.28
N ARG A 22 24.93 -0.73 4.46
CA ARG A 22 26.08 -0.58 3.53
C ARG A 22 27.40 -1.16 4.05
N LYS A 23 27.60 -1.20 5.38
CA LYS A 23 28.88 -1.60 6.00
C LYS A 23 28.85 -3.06 6.48
N GLY A 24 27.67 -3.69 6.48
CA GLY A 24 27.46 -5.07 6.91
C GLY A 24 27.19 -5.23 8.41
N PRO A 25 27.16 -6.47 8.90
CA PRO A 25 26.98 -6.78 10.32
C PRO A 25 28.24 -6.51 11.15
N GLY A 26 28.08 -6.35 12.46
CA GLY A 26 29.21 -6.25 13.41
C GLY A 26 29.90 -4.89 13.41
N VAL A 27 29.26 -3.85 12.87
CA VAL A 27 29.79 -2.48 12.94
C VAL A 27 29.96 -2.04 14.40
N PRO A 28 31.10 -1.42 14.77
CA PRO A 28 31.31 -0.92 16.12
C PRO A 28 30.39 0.29 16.35
N VAL A 29 29.43 0.13 17.24
CA VAL A 29 28.47 1.18 17.61
C VAL A 29 28.56 1.43 19.09
N GLN A 30 28.79 2.69 19.48
CA GLN A 30 28.67 3.10 20.88
C GLN A 30 27.19 3.29 21.23
N PHE A 31 26.60 2.28 21.84
CA PHE A 31 25.18 2.28 22.18
C PHE A 31 24.97 2.78 23.61
N PHE A 32 24.24 3.88 23.76
CA PHE A 32 23.89 4.48 25.05
C PHE A 32 22.40 4.34 25.40
N GLY A 33 21.67 3.53 24.63
CA GLY A 33 20.22 3.36 24.77
C GLY A 33 19.42 3.94 23.60
N PRO A 34 18.14 3.59 23.51
CA PRO A 34 17.28 3.94 22.37
C PRO A 34 16.79 5.38 22.37
N GLN A 35 17.07 6.20 23.39
CA GLN A 35 16.58 7.58 23.46
C GLN A 35 17.31 8.54 22.49
N ARG A 36 18.47 8.14 21.96
CA ARG A 36 19.37 9.01 21.17
C ARG A 36 19.64 8.44 19.77
N LEU A 37 18.60 7.97 19.09
CA LEU A 37 18.73 7.36 17.76
C LEU A 37 19.22 8.34 16.68
N ASN A 38 18.91 9.63 16.81
CA ASN A 38 19.42 10.69 15.94
C ASN A 38 20.94 10.84 16.04
N GLU A 39 21.50 10.79 17.25
CA GLU A 39 22.95 10.82 17.48
C GLU A 39 23.61 9.56 16.90
N LEU A 40 23.01 8.38 17.10
CA LEU A 40 23.48 7.12 16.52
C LEU A 40 23.45 7.15 14.97
N ALA A 41 22.43 7.78 14.39
CA ALA A 41 22.33 7.95 12.94
C ALA A 41 23.51 8.78 12.41
N ALA A 42 23.74 9.95 13.01
CA ALA A 42 24.80 10.87 12.62
C ALA A 42 26.20 10.26 12.79
N GLN A 43 26.45 9.56 13.91
CA GLN A 43 27.75 8.93 14.19
C GLN A 43 28.09 7.78 13.23
N ASN A 44 27.08 7.17 12.60
CA ASN A 44 27.27 5.98 11.76
C ASN A 44 27.07 6.23 10.26
N ASP A 45 26.85 7.49 9.85
CA ASP A 45 26.47 7.89 8.49
C ASP A 45 25.19 7.18 7.99
N ALA A 46 24.20 7.03 8.88
CA ALA A 46 22.93 6.40 8.58
C ALA A 46 21.82 7.45 8.42
N ASP A 47 20.99 7.29 7.40
CA ASP A 47 19.80 8.13 7.15
C ASP A 47 18.62 7.73 8.04
N TRP A 48 18.64 6.49 8.55
CA TRP A 48 17.62 5.96 9.45
C TRP A 48 18.20 4.91 10.40
N VAL A 49 17.59 4.78 11.57
CA VAL A 49 17.98 3.83 12.60
C VAL A 49 16.76 3.10 13.13
N VAL A 50 16.85 1.77 13.26
CA VAL A 50 15.87 0.94 13.93
C VAL A 50 16.55 0.23 15.09
N CYS A 51 16.01 0.36 16.29
CA CYS A 51 16.52 -0.26 17.50
C CYS A 51 15.46 -1.20 18.08
N LEU A 52 15.81 -2.48 18.20
CA LEU A 52 14.93 -3.58 18.59
C LEU A 52 15.40 -4.18 19.91
N GLU A 53 14.56 -4.11 20.93
CA GLU A 53 14.78 -4.86 22.16
C GLU A 53 14.63 -6.36 21.86
N ARG A 54 15.46 -7.18 22.51
CA ARG A 54 15.58 -8.63 22.29
C ARG A 54 14.23 -9.36 22.16
N ASN A 55 13.23 -8.99 22.94
CA ASN A 55 11.92 -9.64 22.97
C ASN A 55 10.80 -8.85 22.28
N ALA A 56 11.08 -7.67 21.71
CA ALA A 56 10.06 -6.80 21.12
C ALA A 56 9.27 -7.48 20.00
N LEU A 57 9.96 -8.13 19.05
CA LEU A 57 9.30 -8.85 17.96
C LEU A 57 8.47 -10.04 18.45
N LYS A 58 8.92 -10.71 19.52
CA LYS A 58 8.19 -11.83 20.13
C LYS A 58 6.91 -11.35 20.80
N ARG A 59 6.96 -10.23 21.54
CA ARG A 59 5.77 -9.61 22.16
C ARG A 59 4.80 -9.10 21.12
N LEU A 60 5.30 -8.45 20.06
CA LEU A 60 4.49 -8.00 18.93
C LEU A 60 3.74 -9.18 18.29
N ALA A 61 4.45 -10.26 17.98
CA ALA A 61 3.86 -11.45 17.38
C ALA A 61 2.82 -12.10 18.31
N ALA A 62 3.11 -12.20 19.60
CA ALA A 62 2.17 -12.73 20.58
C ALA A 62 0.89 -11.88 20.68
N ALA A 63 1.04 -10.55 20.75
CA ALA A 63 -0.09 -9.62 20.80
C ALA A 63 -0.94 -9.66 19.52
N ALA A 64 -0.29 -9.74 18.35
CA ALA A 64 -0.98 -9.90 17.07
C ALA A 64 -1.73 -11.24 17.02
N GLN A 65 -1.07 -12.34 17.39
CA GLN A 65 -1.66 -13.68 17.37
C GLN A 65 -2.83 -13.81 18.35
N SER A 66 -2.75 -13.22 19.54
CA SER A 66 -3.84 -13.27 20.53
C SER A 66 -5.01 -12.35 20.18
N GLY A 67 -4.78 -11.31 19.39
CA GLY A 67 -5.78 -10.29 19.09
C GLY A 67 -6.48 -10.46 17.74
N ILE A 68 -5.86 -11.14 16.78
CA ILE A 68 -6.46 -11.38 15.47
C ILE A 68 -7.49 -12.51 15.58
N ASP A 69 -8.76 -12.18 15.37
CA ASP A 69 -9.79 -13.15 15.07
C ASP A 69 -9.84 -13.36 13.55
N PHE A 70 -9.77 -14.61 13.08
CA PHE A 70 -9.88 -14.91 11.66
C PHE A 70 -11.32 -14.77 11.14
N ALA A 71 -12.32 -14.74 12.02
CA ALA A 71 -13.69 -14.41 11.69
C ALA A 71 -13.90 -12.90 11.47
N ASP A 72 -13.01 -12.06 11.99
CA ASP A 72 -13.11 -10.61 11.84
C ASP A 72 -12.81 -10.17 10.39
N PRO A 73 -13.38 -9.04 9.95
CA PRO A 73 -13.05 -8.41 8.68
C PRO A 73 -11.56 -8.05 8.58
N PHE A 74 -10.97 -8.08 7.38
CA PHE A 74 -9.54 -7.80 7.18
C PHE A 74 -9.11 -6.43 7.73
N THR A 75 -9.99 -5.43 7.65
CA THR A 75 -9.74 -4.10 8.23
C THR A 75 -9.63 -4.13 9.75
N ALA A 76 -10.41 -4.97 10.43
CA ALA A 76 -10.33 -5.14 11.87
C ALA A 76 -9.06 -5.91 12.25
N GLN A 77 -8.74 -7.00 11.54
CA GLN A 77 -7.48 -7.73 11.72
C GLN A 77 -6.25 -6.82 11.52
N GLY A 78 -6.27 -5.98 10.47
CA GLY A 78 -5.23 -4.99 10.20
C GLY A 78 -5.13 -3.92 11.29
N GLN A 79 -6.25 -3.44 11.83
CA GLN A 79 -6.23 -2.53 12.99
C GLN A 79 -5.66 -3.21 14.23
N THR A 80 -5.95 -4.49 14.47
CA THR A 80 -5.38 -5.22 15.60
C THR A 80 -3.87 -5.36 15.47
N LEU A 81 -3.36 -5.67 14.27
CA LEU A 81 -1.93 -5.69 14.01
C LEU A 81 -1.28 -4.31 14.21
N LEU A 82 -1.92 -3.23 13.73
CA LEU A 82 -1.44 -1.86 13.93
C LEU A 82 -1.44 -1.46 15.42
N ARG A 83 -2.42 -1.89 16.21
CA ARG A 83 -2.44 -1.67 17.66
C ARG A 83 -1.30 -2.41 18.35
N ALA A 84 -1.06 -3.67 17.99
CA ALA A 84 0.06 -4.45 18.51
C ALA A 84 1.41 -3.80 18.17
N LEU A 85 1.58 -3.34 16.93
CA LEU A 85 2.76 -2.58 16.52
C LEU A 85 2.88 -1.25 17.27
N GLY A 86 1.77 -0.51 17.41
CA GLY A 86 1.72 0.77 18.12
C GLY A 86 2.09 0.64 19.61
N ALA A 87 1.75 -0.47 20.25
CA ALA A 87 2.13 -0.76 21.64
C ALA A 87 3.63 -1.05 21.79
N GLU A 88 4.27 -1.66 20.79
CA GLU A 88 5.70 -1.95 20.81
C GLU A 88 6.55 -0.77 20.29
N LEU A 89 5.99 0.09 19.44
CA LEU A 89 6.63 1.34 19.02
C LEU A 89 6.83 2.27 20.22
N GLY A 90 8.08 2.67 20.45
CA GLY A 90 8.49 3.47 21.60
C GLY A 90 8.75 2.69 22.89
N ALA A 91 8.32 1.43 22.98
CA ALA A 91 8.57 0.55 24.13
C ALA A 91 9.71 -0.44 23.87
N GLY A 92 9.58 -1.25 22.82
CA GLY A 92 10.58 -2.25 22.41
C GLY A 92 11.17 -2.00 21.02
N ILE A 93 10.47 -1.22 20.19
CA ILE A 93 10.87 -0.87 18.83
C ILE A 93 11.00 0.65 18.76
N HIS A 94 12.22 1.14 18.52
CA HIS A 94 12.48 2.57 18.40
C HIS A 94 13.00 2.84 17.00
N VAL A 95 12.45 3.87 16.35
CA VAL A 95 12.77 4.19 14.96
C VAL A 95 13.10 5.67 14.84
N TRP A 96 14.14 5.97 14.07
CA TRP A 96 14.49 7.33 13.69
C TRP A 96 14.61 7.44 12.16
N PRO A 97 13.98 8.45 11.53
CA PRO A 97 13.00 9.38 12.12
C PRO A 97 11.74 8.66 12.64
N ASP A 98 11.11 9.19 13.69
CA ASP A 98 9.94 8.57 14.31
C ASP A 98 8.77 8.46 13.30
N PRO A 99 8.28 7.24 12.98
CA PRO A 99 7.20 7.03 12.05
C PRO A 99 5.81 7.24 12.66
N ALA A 100 5.67 7.38 13.99
CA ALA A 100 4.37 7.50 14.67
C ALA A 100 3.48 8.64 14.10
N PRO A 101 4.01 9.84 13.75
CA PRO A 101 3.22 10.89 13.11
C PRO A 101 2.65 10.51 11.73
N ALA A 102 3.30 9.59 11.00
CA ALA A 102 2.86 9.11 9.70
C ALA A 102 1.92 7.90 9.80
N LEU A 103 2.13 7.02 10.80
CA LEU A 103 1.26 5.86 11.05
C LEU A 103 -0.16 6.28 11.46
N ASN A 104 -0.29 7.39 12.20
CA ASN A 104 -1.57 8.01 12.54
C ASN A 104 -2.37 8.53 11.31
N GLN A 105 -1.81 8.48 10.11
CA GLN A 105 -2.45 8.98 8.88
C GLN A 105 -3.03 7.88 7.98
N ILE A 106 -2.95 6.60 8.36
CA ILE A 106 -3.71 5.55 7.67
C ILE A 106 -5.18 5.70 8.07
N LYS A 107 -5.86 6.67 7.46
CA LYS A 107 -7.30 6.85 7.61
C LYS A 107 -7.96 5.53 7.19
N SER A 108 -8.62 4.88 8.14
CA SER A 108 -9.43 3.66 8.00
C SER A 108 -10.69 3.85 7.12
N GLY A 109 -10.61 4.75 6.14
CA GLY A 109 -11.68 5.04 5.23
C GLY A 109 -11.49 4.27 3.94
N ILE A 110 -12.30 3.24 3.74
CA ILE A 110 -12.73 2.86 2.40
C ILE A 110 -13.23 4.15 1.73
N PRO A 111 -12.61 4.62 0.62
CA PRO A 111 -12.96 5.89 0.01
C PRO A 111 -14.48 6.03 -0.08
N ALA A 112 -15.05 7.19 0.28
CA ALA A 112 -16.50 7.43 0.24
C ALA A 112 -17.12 7.10 -1.14
N ILE A 113 -16.28 7.09 -2.19
CA ILE A 113 -16.62 6.65 -3.55
C ILE A 113 -16.96 5.15 -3.60
N ILE A 114 -16.20 4.30 -2.89
CA ILE A 114 -16.44 2.84 -2.83
C ILE A 114 -17.76 2.56 -2.08
N ARG A 115 -18.03 3.25 -0.96
CA ARG A 115 -19.32 3.14 -0.24
C ARG A 115 -20.54 3.48 -1.11
N LYS A 116 -20.38 4.40 -2.07
CA LYS A 116 -21.46 4.80 -2.99
C LYS A 116 -21.79 3.77 -4.08
N LEU A 117 -20.99 2.71 -4.21
CA LEU A 117 -21.21 1.69 -5.22
C LEU A 117 -22.35 0.72 -4.86
N SER A 118 -22.82 0.70 -3.60
CA SER A 118 -24.09 0.06 -3.20
C SER A 118 -24.25 -1.41 -3.63
N TYR A 119 -23.15 -2.16 -3.74
CA TYR A 119 -23.21 -3.60 -4.00
C TYR A 119 -23.02 -4.36 -2.69
N LYS A 120 -23.80 -5.44 -2.49
CA LYS A 120 -23.58 -6.40 -1.39
C LYS A 120 -22.20 -7.05 -1.48
N LYS A 121 -21.74 -7.29 -2.70
CA LYS A 121 -20.38 -7.76 -3.04
C LYS A 121 -19.82 -6.90 -4.16
N LEU A 122 -18.63 -6.35 -3.98
CA LEU A 122 -17.97 -5.47 -4.95
C LEU A 122 -16.54 -5.98 -5.20
N ILE A 123 -16.18 -6.19 -6.46
CA ILE A 123 -14.81 -6.53 -6.84
C ILE A 123 -14.20 -5.36 -7.62
N LEU A 124 -13.08 -4.82 -7.16
CA LEU A 124 -12.30 -3.79 -7.82
C LEU A 124 -10.99 -4.39 -8.30
N ALA A 125 -10.58 -4.07 -9.53
CA ALA A 125 -9.31 -4.53 -10.06
C ALA A 125 -8.52 -3.37 -10.68
N ALA A 126 -7.21 -3.36 -10.48
CA ALA A 126 -6.29 -2.42 -11.09
C ALA A 126 -5.09 -3.19 -11.64
N PHE A 127 -4.72 -2.90 -12.88
CA PHE A 127 -3.58 -3.51 -13.57
C PHE A 127 -2.77 -2.42 -14.25
N VAL A 128 -1.46 -2.47 -14.03
CA VAL A 128 -0.49 -1.53 -14.60
C VAL A 128 0.51 -2.34 -15.42
N PHE A 129 0.69 -1.97 -16.68
CA PHE A 129 1.60 -2.64 -17.61
C PHE A 129 2.92 -1.90 -17.73
N ASP A 130 4.01 -2.61 -17.99
CA ASP A 130 5.28 -1.99 -18.36
C ASP A 130 5.32 -1.58 -19.85
N ASP A 131 6.42 -0.94 -20.24
CA ASP A 131 6.62 -0.44 -21.61
C ASP A 131 6.78 -1.55 -22.66
N HIS A 132 6.96 -2.80 -22.21
CA HIS A 132 7.04 -4.00 -23.06
C HIS A 132 5.73 -4.79 -23.11
N GLY A 133 4.70 -4.31 -22.41
CA GLY A 133 3.38 -4.94 -22.35
C GLY A 133 3.23 -6.05 -21.31
N GLY A 134 4.27 -6.29 -20.50
CA GLY A 134 4.21 -7.15 -19.33
C GLY A 134 3.41 -6.51 -18.20
N LEU A 135 2.96 -7.33 -17.25
CA LEU A 135 2.27 -6.81 -16.07
C LEU A 135 3.29 -6.31 -15.04
N TRP A 136 3.26 -5.01 -14.75
CA TRP A 136 4.16 -4.37 -13.80
C TRP A 136 3.61 -4.38 -12.36
N ALA A 137 2.31 -4.12 -12.20
CA ALA A 137 1.65 -4.15 -10.91
C ALA A 137 0.18 -4.52 -11.05
N SER A 138 -0.38 -5.18 -10.04
CA SER A 138 -1.79 -5.54 -10.00
C SER A 138 -2.35 -5.47 -8.59
N LEU A 139 -3.65 -5.19 -8.49
CA LEU A 139 -4.39 -5.19 -7.24
C LEU A 139 -5.83 -5.60 -7.51
N ILE A 140 -6.31 -6.61 -6.80
CA ILE A 140 -7.68 -7.08 -6.81
C ILE A 140 -8.18 -6.97 -5.37
N LEU A 141 -9.28 -6.23 -5.20
CA LEU A 141 -9.93 -6.03 -3.91
C LEU A 141 -11.35 -6.55 -4.00
N GLU A 142 -11.77 -7.27 -2.97
CA GLU A 142 -13.18 -7.60 -2.79
C GLU A 142 -13.70 -6.96 -1.52
N PHE A 143 -14.92 -6.44 -1.65
CA PHE A 143 -15.69 -5.92 -0.55
C PHE A 143 -16.97 -6.73 -0.39
N ILE A 144 -17.32 -7.05 0.84
CA ILE A 144 -18.65 -7.55 1.23
C ILE A 144 -19.19 -6.57 2.26
N ASP A 145 -20.42 -6.09 2.08
CA ASP A 145 -21.09 -5.13 2.97
C ASP A 145 -20.25 -3.89 3.33
N ASN A 146 -19.47 -3.40 2.36
CA ASN A 146 -18.52 -2.29 2.46
C ASN A 146 -17.27 -2.56 3.31
N GLU A 147 -16.88 -3.81 3.51
CA GLU A 147 -15.64 -4.18 4.18
C GLU A 147 -14.73 -4.95 3.24
N ILE A 148 -13.43 -4.67 3.26
CA ILE A 148 -12.47 -5.45 2.47
C ILE A 148 -12.39 -6.84 3.10
N VAL A 149 -12.74 -7.86 2.32
CA VAL A 149 -12.65 -9.27 2.76
C VAL A 149 -11.53 -10.02 2.05
N PHE A 150 -11.00 -9.45 0.97
CA PHE A 150 -9.96 -10.09 0.17
C PHE A 150 -9.11 -9.06 -0.57
N ILE A 151 -7.79 -9.31 -0.58
CA ILE A 151 -6.78 -8.55 -1.31
C ILE A 151 -5.89 -9.55 -2.03
N SER A 152 -5.69 -9.36 -3.32
CA SER A 152 -4.80 -10.19 -4.13
C SER A 152 -4.18 -9.41 -5.27
N THR A 153 -3.24 -10.04 -5.96
CA THR A 153 -2.59 -9.59 -7.20
C THR A 153 -2.98 -10.53 -8.35
N SER A 154 -2.24 -10.45 -9.45
CA SER A 154 -2.30 -11.33 -10.61
C SER A 154 -2.04 -12.80 -10.31
N ASP A 155 -1.46 -13.13 -9.16
CA ASP A 155 -1.19 -14.52 -8.76
C ASP A 155 -2.49 -15.33 -8.70
N LEU A 156 -3.61 -14.69 -8.37
CA LEU A 156 -4.96 -15.28 -8.42
C LEU A 156 -5.38 -15.71 -9.83
N LEU A 157 -4.83 -15.05 -10.85
CA LEU A 157 -5.27 -15.14 -12.24
C LEU A 157 -4.37 -16.03 -13.10
N GLU A 158 -3.26 -16.51 -12.55
CA GLU A 158 -2.29 -17.32 -13.30
C GLU A 158 -2.86 -18.67 -13.78
N PRO A 159 -2.38 -19.17 -14.93
CA PRO A 159 -1.39 -18.55 -15.83
C PRO A 159 -1.97 -17.46 -16.74
N LEU A 160 -1.21 -16.36 -16.92
CA LEU A 160 -1.54 -15.23 -17.79
C LEU A 160 -0.49 -15.06 -18.89
N ASP A 161 -0.89 -15.21 -20.15
CA ASP A 161 -0.07 -14.77 -21.29
C ASP A 161 -0.61 -13.44 -21.81
N LEU A 162 0.17 -12.38 -21.63
CA LEU A 162 -0.17 -11.01 -22.05
C LEU A 162 0.69 -10.53 -23.22
N THR A 163 1.68 -11.32 -23.63
CA THR A 163 2.67 -10.93 -24.64
C THR A 163 2.02 -10.73 -26.00
N GLY A 164 2.38 -9.64 -26.67
CA GLY A 164 1.85 -9.31 -28.01
C GLY A 164 0.36 -8.95 -28.05
N LYS A 165 -0.35 -8.93 -26.92
CA LYS A 165 -1.78 -8.56 -26.86
C LYS A 165 -1.96 -7.05 -26.84
N SER A 166 -2.98 -6.57 -27.56
CA SER A 166 -3.44 -5.18 -27.46
C SER A 166 -4.05 -4.89 -26.09
N MET A 167 -4.18 -3.60 -25.71
CA MET A 167 -4.80 -3.21 -24.43
C MET A 167 -6.20 -3.81 -24.27
N GLU A 168 -7.02 -3.77 -25.33
CA GLU A 168 -8.37 -4.35 -25.33
C GLU A 168 -8.36 -5.86 -25.06
N GLN A 169 -7.45 -6.59 -25.71
CA GLN A 169 -7.29 -8.04 -25.51
C GLN A 169 -6.81 -8.36 -24.08
N ARG A 170 -5.87 -7.58 -23.52
CA ARG A 170 -5.40 -7.74 -22.14
C ARG A 170 -6.53 -7.51 -21.15
N VAL A 171 -7.31 -6.44 -21.34
CA VAL A 171 -8.47 -6.11 -20.49
C VAL A 171 -9.49 -7.26 -20.52
N ALA A 172 -9.87 -7.74 -21.70
CA ALA A 172 -10.81 -8.84 -21.85
C ALA A 172 -10.34 -10.12 -21.16
N LEU A 173 -9.06 -10.50 -21.35
CA LEU A 173 -8.46 -11.68 -20.72
C LEU A 173 -8.46 -11.56 -19.19
N LEU A 174 -7.97 -10.44 -18.64
CA LEU A 174 -7.87 -10.22 -17.19
C LEU A 174 -9.25 -10.22 -16.52
N LEU A 175 -10.24 -9.58 -17.14
CA LEU A 175 -11.61 -9.59 -16.63
C LEU A 175 -12.26 -10.96 -16.70
N GLY A 176 -12.03 -11.71 -17.79
CA GLY A 176 -12.49 -13.09 -17.93
C GLY A 176 -11.92 -13.99 -16.85
N ARG A 177 -10.60 -13.95 -16.63
CA ARG A 177 -9.93 -14.70 -15.55
C ARG A 177 -10.42 -14.30 -14.16
N CYS A 178 -10.62 -13.01 -13.91
CA CYS A 178 -11.19 -12.54 -12.64
C CYS A 178 -12.60 -13.12 -12.43
N ALA A 179 -13.43 -13.11 -13.48
CA ALA A 179 -14.78 -13.67 -13.44
C ALA A 179 -14.77 -15.18 -13.14
N GLU A 180 -13.88 -15.95 -13.77
CA GLU A 180 -13.72 -17.40 -13.54
C GLU A 180 -13.27 -17.73 -12.12
N ARG A 181 -12.28 -17.00 -11.58
CA ARG A 181 -11.61 -17.36 -10.33
C ARG A 181 -12.31 -16.82 -9.08
N ARG A 182 -12.93 -15.63 -9.15
CA ARG A 182 -13.50 -14.93 -7.98
C ARG A 182 -14.89 -14.37 -8.20
N GLY A 183 -15.20 -14.01 -9.45
CA GLY A 183 -16.44 -13.35 -9.85
C GLY A 183 -16.17 -12.08 -10.64
N PRO A 184 -17.21 -11.53 -11.31
CA PRO A 184 -17.03 -10.40 -12.21
C PRO A 184 -16.53 -9.17 -11.46
N ALA A 185 -15.48 -8.53 -11.98
CA ALA A 185 -15.09 -7.21 -11.51
C ALA A 185 -16.24 -6.23 -11.75
N HIS A 186 -16.41 -5.29 -10.82
CA HIS A 186 -17.42 -4.24 -10.90
C HIS A 186 -16.80 -2.93 -11.37
N LEU A 187 -15.51 -2.73 -11.08
CA LEU A 187 -14.69 -1.66 -11.62
C LEU A 187 -13.29 -2.18 -11.92
N GLY A 188 -12.83 -1.99 -13.16
CA GLY A 188 -11.45 -2.26 -13.56
C GLY A 188 -10.72 -0.99 -14.00
N LEU A 189 -9.45 -0.85 -13.62
CA LEU A 189 -8.53 0.20 -14.08
C LEU A 189 -7.32 -0.44 -14.75
N PHE A 190 -7.03 -0.02 -15.97
CA PHE A 190 -5.95 -0.57 -16.79
C PHE A 190 -5.16 0.57 -17.42
N CYS A 191 -3.85 0.57 -17.26
CA CYS A 191 -3.00 1.62 -17.84
C CYS A 191 -1.54 1.17 -17.93
N ASP A 192 -0.76 1.87 -18.72
CA ASP A 192 0.68 1.68 -18.73
C ASP A 192 1.35 2.41 -17.56
N ARG A 193 2.55 1.98 -17.21
CA ARG A 193 3.34 2.48 -16.09
C ARG A 193 3.52 4.00 -16.14
N HIS A 194 3.75 4.56 -17.33
CA HIS A 194 3.88 6.00 -17.51
C HIS A 194 2.61 6.75 -17.04
N ALA A 195 1.43 6.29 -17.47
CA ALA A 195 0.15 6.88 -17.08
C ALA A 195 -0.09 6.73 -15.57
N PHE A 196 0.20 5.56 -15.00
CA PHE A 196 0.12 5.34 -13.56
C PHE A 196 1.02 6.31 -12.77
N MET A 197 2.29 6.42 -13.15
CA MET A 197 3.24 7.30 -12.47
C MET A 197 2.85 8.78 -12.60
N HIS A 198 2.29 9.18 -13.74
CA HIS A 198 1.73 10.52 -13.93
C HIS A 198 0.60 10.80 -12.91
N ILE A 199 -0.33 9.86 -12.73
CA ILE A 199 -1.46 10.00 -11.81
C ILE A 199 -0.99 10.12 -10.36
N VAL A 200 -0.11 9.20 -9.93
CA VAL A 200 0.33 9.12 -8.52
C VAL A 200 1.18 10.31 -8.11
N ARG A 201 1.99 10.86 -9.03
CA ARG A 201 2.84 12.02 -8.76
C ARG A 201 2.11 13.36 -8.90
N HIS A 202 0.91 13.37 -9.46
CA HIS A 202 0.16 14.60 -9.65
C HIS A 202 -0.33 15.16 -8.30
N PRO A 203 -0.25 16.48 -8.03
CA PRO A 203 -0.77 17.10 -6.81
C PRO A 203 -2.28 16.87 -6.57
N SER A 204 -3.02 16.54 -7.64
CA SER A 204 -4.42 16.17 -7.60
C SER A 204 -4.65 14.86 -8.37
N PRO A 205 -4.41 13.69 -7.76
CA PRO A 205 -4.45 12.40 -8.46
C PRO A 205 -5.80 12.11 -9.12
N ALA A 206 -6.91 12.51 -8.50
CA ALA A 206 -8.24 12.32 -9.07
C ALA A 206 -8.45 13.13 -10.38
N GLN A 207 -7.87 14.34 -10.47
CA GLN A 207 -7.89 15.13 -11.71
C GLN A 207 -7.05 14.49 -12.79
N ALA A 208 -5.83 14.07 -12.45
CA ALA A 208 -4.93 13.41 -13.38
C ALA A 208 -5.54 12.12 -13.92
N LEU A 209 -6.13 11.28 -13.05
CA LEU A 209 -6.88 10.10 -13.48
C LEU A 209 -7.99 10.47 -14.47
N ALA A 210 -8.78 11.50 -14.16
CA ALA A 210 -9.87 11.93 -15.04
C ALA A 210 -9.39 12.45 -16.40
N GLN A 211 -8.22 13.08 -16.44
CA GLN A 211 -7.57 13.53 -17.68
C GLN A 211 -7.00 12.35 -18.47
N CYS A 212 -6.29 11.43 -17.81
CA CYS A 212 -5.73 10.23 -18.45
C CYS A 212 -6.82 9.35 -19.07
N VAL A 213 -7.98 9.21 -18.41
CA VAL A 213 -9.13 8.49 -18.96
C VAL A 213 -9.67 9.18 -20.23
N ARG A 214 -9.70 10.51 -20.28
CA ARG A 214 -10.16 11.25 -21.48
C ARG A 214 -9.18 11.17 -22.63
N ASN A 215 -7.89 11.18 -22.31
CA ASN A 215 -6.81 11.09 -23.29
C ASN A 215 -6.60 9.66 -23.80
N GLY A 216 -7.34 8.67 -23.29
CA GLY A 216 -7.20 7.26 -23.66
C GLY A 216 -5.98 6.57 -23.05
N TRP A 217 -5.28 7.19 -22.10
CA TRP A 217 -4.11 6.61 -21.42
C TRP A 217 -4.48 5.63 -20.29
N VAL A 218 -5.73 5.70 -19.83
CA VAL A 218 -6.30 4.79 -18.84
C VAL A 218 -7.60 4.23 -19.39
N THR A 219 -7.70 2.90 -19.44
CA THR A 219 -8.92 2.18 -19.77
C THR A 219 -9.65 1.82 -18.47
N LEU A 220 -10.96 2.08 -18.42
CA LEU A 220 -11.83 1.67 -17.32
C LEU A 220 -12.85 0.66 -17.80
N GLY A 221 -12.90 -0.52 -17.20
CA GLY A 221 -13.81 -1.59 -17.66
C GLY A 221 -13.88 -2.79 -16.71
N PRO A 222 -15.07 -3.28 -16.35
CA PRO A 222 -16.33 -2.56 -16.37
C PRO A 222 -16.24 -1.31 -15.49
N CYS A 223 -17.14 -0.34 -15.69
CA CYS A 223 -17.12 0.92 -14.95
C CYS A 223 -18.55 1.43 -14.75
N PRO A 224 -19.06 1.50 -13.51
CA PRO A 224 -20.41 1.94 -13.22
C PRO A 224 -20.66 3.36 -13.74
N TRP A 225 -21.85 3.61 -14.29
CA TRP A 225 -22.20 4.90 -14.92
C TRP A 225 -21.99 6.10 -13.99
N ARG A 226 -22.21 5.92 -12.67
CA ARG A 226 -21.98 6.96 -11.65
C ARG A 226 -20.51 7.37 -11.57
N ILE A 227 -19.58 6.41 -11.66
CA ILE A 227 -18.14 6.69 -11.70
C ILE A 227 -17.78 7.36 -13.02
N ARG A 228 -18.30 6.85 -14.15
CA ARG A 228 -18.11 7.50 -15.47
C ARG A 228 -18.54 8.97 -15.44
N LEU A 229 -19.68 9.27 -14.82
CA LEU A 229 -20.20 10.62 -14.67
C LEU A 229 -19.30 11.46 -13.75
N ALA A 230 -18.88 10.93 -12.60
CA ALA A 230 -17.99 11.63 -11.67
C ALA A 230 -16.66 12.02 -12.34
N ILE A 231 -16.05 11.10 -13.11
CA ILE A 231 -14.83 11.35 -13.89
C ILE A 231 -15.04 12.43 -14.96
N ARG A 232 -16.21 12.45 -15.61
CA ARG A 232 -16.57 13.50 -16.58
C ARG A 232 -16.79 14.88 -15.92
N LEU A 233 -17.34 14.92 -14.71
CA LEU A 233 -17.66 16.18 -14.03
C LEU A 233 -16.50 16.75 -13.18
N LEU A 234 -15.54 15.91 -12.78
CA LEU A 234 -14.47 16.28 -11.83
C LEU A 234 -13.71 17.58 -12.18
N PRO A 235 -13.29 17.82 -13.44
CA PRO A 235 -12.56 19.04 -13.81
C PRO A 235 -13.40 20.30 -13.74
N ARG A 236 -14.73 20.22 -13.89
CA ARG A 236 -15.64 21.36 -13.74
C ARG A 236 -15.80 21.74 -12.27
N ILE A 237 -15.91 20.75 -11.40
CA ILE A 237 -16.09 20.94 -9.95
C ILE A 237 -14.82 21.56 -9.34
N LEU A 238 -13.64 21.11 -9.77
CA LEU A 238 -12.39 21.57 -9.18
C LEU A 238 -11.91 22.91 -9.75
N ARG A 239 -12.24 23.27 -10.99
CA ARG A 239 -12.03 24.64 -11.54
C ARG A 239 -12.81 25.72 -10.78
N ASN A 240 -13.97 25.37 -10.20
CA ASN A 240 -14.78 26.32 -9.41
C ASN A 240 -14.26 26.51 -7.98
N LYS A 241 -13.40 25.60 -7.47
CA LYS A 241 -12.81 25.72 -6.13
C LYS A 241 -11.53 26.56 -6.10
N THR A 242 -10.80 26.67 -7.21
CA THR A 242 -9.60 27.52 -7.33
C THR A 242 -9.91 28.98 -7.66
N LYS A 243 -11.18 29.34 -7.85
CA LYS A 243 -11.64 30.72 -8.10
C LYS A 243 -12.33 31.37 -6.88
N ARG A 244 -12.20 30.78 -5.70
CA ARG A 244 -12.69 31.36 -4.43
C ARG A 244 -11.53 31.58 -3.49
#